data_AF-A0A522VPD0-F1
#
_entry.id   AF-A0A522VPD0-F1
#
_cell.length_a   1.000
_cell.length_b   1.000
_cell.length_c   1.000
_cell.angle_alpha   90.00
_cell.angle_beta   90.00
_cell.angle_gamma   90.00
#
_symmetry.space_group_name_H-M   'P 1'
#
loop_
_entity.id
_entity.type
_entity.pdbx_description
1 polymer ?
#
loop_
_entity_poly.entity_id
_entity_poly.type
_entity_poly.pdbx_seq_one_letter_code
_entity_poly.pdbx_strand_id
1 'polypeptide(L)'
;LGRPERAWRSAAMWRTSWLAREVIALPLFMALVAVYGALHWLGLLQAALVAGALAAAACLALYLCTGMIYACLKFLQEWHSPLTVLNFLLLGGASGLSAATALAGWFDRALEPGYRLAALIALALAALSRAATLVRNARLRPRSNLQTAIGVKHPQIAQKAQGAMGGSFNTREFFHGSTNARLTLVKWFFAGAAFAAPAALLALGLPSAALAVQFAGLLAERWSFFAEARHPQNLYYQAIS
;
A
#
# COMPACT_ATOMS: atom_id res chain seq x y z
N LEU A 1 12.47 14.07 -2.58
CA LEU A 1 12.45 15.04 -3.71
C LEU A 1 13.86 15.52 -3.95
N GLY A 2 14.38 15.48 -5.17
CA GLY A 2 15.74 15.98 -5.47
C GLY A 2 15.90 17.51 -5.33
N ARG A 3 14.79 18.24 -5.23
CA ARG A 3 14.71 19.70 -5.04
C ARG A 3 13.53 20.07 -4.14
N PRO A 4 13.68 19.97 -2.79
CA PRO A 4 12.58 20.17 -1.85
C PRO A 4 11.96 21.58 -1.92
N GLU A 5 12.74 22.60 -2.30
CA GLU A 5 12.28 23.98 -2.45
C GLU A 5 11.19 24.17 -3.51
N ARG A 6 11.05 23.20 -4.44
CA ARG A 6 10.05 23.22 -5.51
C ARG A 6 8.86 22.29 -5.24
N ALA A 7 8.75 21.71 -4.04
CA ALA A 7 7.71 20.75 -3.70
C ALA A 7 6.30 21.28 -3.96
N TRP A 8 6.04 22.57 -3.71
CA TRP A 8 4.74 23.20 -3.94
C TRP A 8 4.24 23.09 -5.39
N ARG A 9 5.15 23.03 -6.37
CA ARG A 9 4.80 22.90 -7.80
C ARG A 9 4.19 21.54 -8.12
N SER A 10 4.41 20.52 -7.28
CA SER A 10 3.89 19.17 -7.51
C SER A 10 2.36 19.10 -7.47
N ALA A 11 1.68 20.07 -6.84
CA ALA A 11 0.22 20.16 -6.82
C ALA A 11 -0.40 20.63 -8.15
N ALA A 12 0.37 21.21 -9.08
CA ALA A 12 -0.18 21.89 -10.25
C ALA A 12 -0.87 20.94 -11.26
N MET A 13 -0.43 19.69 -11.36
CA MET A 13 -0.91 18.73 -12.38
C MET A 13 -2.02 17.79 -11.88
N TRP A 14 -2.90 18.24 -10.98
CA TRP A 14 -3.92 17.41 -10.33
C TRP A 14 -4.92 16.73 -11.30
N ARG A 15 -5.14 17.28 -12.49
CA ARG A 15 -6.05 16.68 -13.48
C ARG A 15 -5.50 15.37 -14.05
N THR A 16 -4.18 15.24 -14.20
CA THR A 16 -3.54 14.11 -14.88
C THR A 16 -2.64 13.27 -13.97
N SER A 17 -2.23 13.79 -12.82
CA SER A 17 -1.31 13.10 -11.89
C SER A 17 -2.00 12.71 -10.58
N TRP A 18 -2.00 11.41 -10.26
CA TRP A 18 -2.47 10.90 -8.96
C TRP A 18 -1.58 11.33 -7.81
N LEU A 19 -0.27 11.47 -8.04
CA LEU A 19 0.65 12.02 -7.06
C LEU A 19 0.28 13.47 -6.70
N ALA A 20 -0.06 14.29 -7.70
CA ALA A 20 -0.51 15.66 -7.45
C ALA A 20 -1.83 15.71 -6.65
N ARG A 21 -2.75 14.76 -6.89
CA ARG A 21 -3.98 14.63 -6.11
C ARG A 21 -3.70 14.25 -4.65
N GLU A 22 -2.75 13.36 -4.40
CA GLU A 22 -2.32 13.02 -3.03
C GLU A 22 -1.70 14.22 -2.30
N VAL A 23 -0.85 15.00 -2.99
CA VAL A 23 -0.25 16.23 -2.44
C VAL A 23 -1.30 17.28 -2.05
N ILE A 24 -2.48 17.28 -2.66
CA ILE A 24 -3.60 18.15 -2.29
C ILE A 24 -4.47 17.52 -1.20
N ALA A 25 -4.76 16.23 -1.33
CA ALA A 25 -5.64 15.50 -0.41
C ALA A 25 -5.06 15.41 1.01
N LEU A 26 -3.74 15.24 1.15
CA LEU A 26 -3.09 15.11 2.46
C LEU A 26 -3.20 16.41 3.30
N PRO A 27 -2.81 17.61 2.81
CA PRO A 27 -3.03 18.85 3.53
C PRO A 27 -4.50 19.13 3.82
N LEU A 28 -5.41 18.81 2.89
CA LEU A 28 -6.85 18.96 3.10
C LEU A 28 -7.33 18.08 4.27
N PHE A 29 -6.92 16.82 4.29
CA PHE A 29 -7.22 15.90 5.39
C PHE A 29 -6.68 16.44 6.72
N MET A 30 -5.40 16.86 6.75
CA MET A 30 -4.79 17.45 7.95
C MET A 30 -5.53 18.70 8.44
N ALA A 31 -5.91 19.59 7.53
CA ALA A 31 -6.68 20.79 7.86
C ALA A 31 -8.05 20.44 8.44
N LEU A 32 -8.78 19.49 7.84
CA LEU A 32 -10.08 19.04 8.33
C LEU A 32 -9.98 18.38 9.71
N VAL A 33 -8.92 17.60 9.98
CA VAL A 33 -8.66 17.02 11.31
C VAL A 33 -8.33 18.11 12.34
N ALA A 34 -7.55 19.12 11.96
CA ALA A 34 -7.26 20.25 12.86
C ALA A 34 -8.53 21.05 13.19
N VAL A 35 -9.38 21.31 12.19
CA VAL A 35 -10.70 21.96 12.38
C VAL A 35 -11.59 21.10 13.26
N TYR A 36 -11.66 19.80 13.02
CA TYR A 36 -12.39 18.84 13.86
C TYR A 36 -11.96 18.93 15.33
N GLY A 37 -10.65 18.92 15.59
CA GLY A 37 -10.11 19.05 16.95
C GLY A 37 -10.42 20.40 17.60
N ALA A 38 -10.28 21.50 16.85
CA ALA A 38 -10.60 22.85 17.34
C ALA A 38 -12.09 23.00 17.68
N LEU A 39 -12.99 22.48 16.84
CA LEU A 39 -14.43 22.51 17.09
C LEU A 39 -14.82 21.65 18.31
N HIS A 40 -14.17 20.50 18.49
CA HIS A 40 -14.31 19.70 19.71
C HIS A 40 -13.87 20.47 20.96
N TRP A 41 -12.71 21.15 20.90
CA TRP A 41 -12.19 21.95 22.01
C TRP A 41 -13.12 23.10 22.40
N LEU A 42 -13.77 23.73 21.40
CA LEU A 42 -14.74 24.81 21.61
C LEU A 42 -16.15 24.33 22.02
N GLY A 43 -16.37 23.02 22.12
CA GLY A 43 -17.68 22.44 22.47
C GLY A 43 -18.72 22.52 21.34
N LEU A 44 -18.32 22.84 20.11
CA LEU A 44 -19.21 22.96 18.94
C LEU A 44 -19.47 21.60 18.29
N LEU A 45 -20.12 20.69 19.02
CA LEU A 45 -20.20 19.26 18.67
C LEU A 45 -20.86 18.98 17.31
N GLN A 46 -21.93 19.70 16.95
CA GLN A 46 -22.60 19.50 15.65
C GLN A 46 -21.67 19.87 14.48
N ALA A 47 -20.96 20.99 14.60
CA ALA A 47 -19.99 21.40 13.58
C ALA A 47 -18.79 20.44 13.54
N ALA A 48 -18.34 19.95 14.71
CA ALA A 48 -17.29 18.95 14.80
C ALA A 48 -17.69 17.65 14.08
N LEU A 49 -18.92 17.16 14.24
CA LEU A 49 -19.40 15.97 13.51
C LEU A 49 -19.32 16.15 11.99
N VAL A 50 -19.72 17.31 11.47
CA VAL A 50 -19.62 17.61 10.04
C VAL A 50 -18.15 17.64 9.59
N ALA A 51 -17.28 18.34 10.33
CA ALA A 51 -15.85 18.41 10.02
C ALA A 51 -15.19 17.01 10.07
N GLY A 52 -15.58 16.18 11.04
CA GLY A 52 -15.12 14.80 11.17
C GLY A 52 -15.58 13.91 10.02
N ALA A 53 -16.83 14.04 9.57
CA ALA A 53 -17.33 13.33 8.40
C ALA A 53 -16.59 13.73 7.11
N LEU A 54 -16.32 15.02 6.93
CA LEU A 54 -15.51 15.53 5.82
C LEU A 54 -14.06 15.03 5.91
N ALA A 55 -13.47 15.00 7.11
CA ALA A 55 -12.13 14.45 7.33
C ALA A 55 -12.07 12.95 6.99
N ALA A 56 -13.09 12.17 7.37
CA ALA A 56 -13.19 10.77 7.01
C ALA A 56 -13.29 10.57 5.49
N ALA A 57 -14.10 11.38 4.80
CA ALA A 57 -14.20 11.35 3.34
C ALA A 57 -12.86 11.72 2.66
N ALA A 58 -12.16 12.74 3.17
CA ALA A 58 -10.83 13.12 2.70
C ALA A 58 -9.79 12.01 2.94
N CYS A 59 -9.86 11.29 4.06
CA CYS A 59 -9.01 10.14 4.34
C CYS A 59 -9.23 8.99 3.34
N LEU A 60 -10.48 8.67 3.00
CA LEU A 60 -10.78 7.67 1.97
C LEU A 60 -10.26 8.11 0.59
N ALA A 61 -10.42 9.40 0.25
CA ALA A 61 -9.86 9.97 -0.97
C ALA A 61 -8.33 9.91 -0.98
N LEU A 62 -7.68 10.09 0.17
CA LEU A 62 -6.23 9.96 0.32
C LEU A 62 -5.76 8.53 0.01
N TYR A 63 -6.37 7.52 0.62
CA TYR A 63 -6.06 6.11 0.32
C TYR A 63 -6.31 5.75 -1.15
N LEU A 64 -7.37 6.29 -1.76
CA LEU A 64 -7.62 6.15 -3.19
C LEU A 64 -6.48 6.75 -4.01
N CYS A 65 -6.03 7.96 -3.67
CA CYS A 65 -4.91 8.60 -4.35
C CYS A 65 -3.63 7.77 -4.22
N THR A 66 -3.27 7.35 -3.01
CA THR A 66 -2.09 6.52 -2.74
C THR A 66 -2.13 5.21 -3.53
N GLY A 67 -3.27 4.50 -3.51
CA GLY A 67 -3.43 3.26 -4.28
C GLY A 67 -3.33 3.47 -5.78
N MET A 68 -3.87 4.58 -6.29
CA MET A 68 -3.86 4.90 -7.72
C MET A 68 -2.49 5.32 -8.25
N ILE A 69 -1.58 5.85 -7.41
CA ILE A 69 -0.19 6.10 -7.80
C ILE A 69 0.46 4.81 -8.31
N TYR A 70 0.15 3.67 -7.70
CA TYR A 70 0.64 2.36 -8.14
C TYR A 70 -0.24 1.74 -9.22
N ALA A 71 -1.56 1.78 -9.05
CA ALA A 71 -2.49 1.13 -9.97
C ALA A 71 -2.48 1.75 -11.38
N CYS A 72 -2.03 3.00 -11.56
CA CYS A 72 -1.94 3.63 -12.88
C CYS A 72 -0.72 3.16 -13.71
N LEU A 73 0.25 2.47 -13.08
CA LEU A 73 1.49 2.03 -13.73
C LEU A 73 1.27 0.77 -14.57
N LYS A 74 0.79 0.95 -15.80
CA LYS A 74 0.42 -0.14 -16.73
C LYS A 74 1.52 -1.18 -17.00
N PHE A 75 2.79 -0.80 -16.86
CA PHE A 75 3.93 -1.68 -17.13
C PHE A 75 4.25 -2.64 -15.98
N LEU A 76 3.81 -2.34 -14.74
CA LEU A 76 3.94 -3.24 -13.58
C LEU A 76 2.63 -4.00 -13.39
N GLN A 77 2.59 -5.23 -13.89
CA GLN A 77 1.37 -6.05 -13.89
C GLN A 77 0.87 -6.40 -12.48
N GLU A 78 1.80 -6.54 -11.54
CA GLU A 78 1.54 -6.82 -10.13
C GLU A 78 0.78 -5.68 -9.46
N TRP A 79 1.02 -4.43 -9.88
CA TRP A 79 0.39 -3.23 -9.32
C TRP A 79 -0.81 -2.76 -10.13
N HIS A 80 -0.80 -2.96 -11.46
CA HIS A 80 -1.88 -2.52 -12.35
C HIS A 80 -3.13 -3.41 -12.22
N SER A 81 -3.88 -3.21 -11.13
CA SER A 81 -5.09 -3.94 -10.79
C SER A 81 -5.99 -3.09 -9.87
N PRO A 82 -7.32 -3.20 -9.98
CA PRO A 82 -8.22 -2.60 -8.97
C PRO A 82 -7.99 -3.17 -7.56
N LEU A 83 -7.45 -4.41 -7.45
CA LEU A 83 -7.09 -5.00 -6.16
C LEU A 83 -6.04 -4.19 -5.42
N THR A 84 -5.17 -3.47 -6.13
CA THR A 84 -4.17 -2.59 -5.50
C THR A 84 -4.87 -1.48 -4.72
N VAL A 85 -5.79 -0.75 -5.36
CA VAL A 85 -6.56 0.32 -4.72
C VAL A 85 -7.38 -0.23 -3.55
N LEU A 86 -8.05 -1.37 -3.76
CA LEU A 86 -8.83 -2.04 -2.73
C LEU A 86 -7.98 -2.44 -1.52
N ASN A 87 -6.78 -2.97 -1.73
CA ASN A 87 -5.87 -3.33 -0.64
C ASN A 87 -5.44 -2.10 0.16
N PHE A 88 -5.12 -0.98 -0.49
CA PHE A 88 -4.74 0.24 0.24
C PHE A 88 -5.89 0.73 1.14
N LEU A 89 -7.12 0.74 0.62
CA LEU A 89 -8.31 1.12 1.39
C LEU A 89 -8.58 0.14 2.56
N LEU A 90 -8.54 -1.17 2.30
CA LEU A 90 -8.87 -2.17 3.32
C LEU A 90 -7.79 -2.32 4.39
N LEU A 91 -6.50 -2.32 4.02
CA LEU A 91 -5.39 -2.39 4.99
C LEU A 91 -5.33 -1.10 5.83
N GLY A 92 -5.54 0.05 5.20
CA GLY A 92 -5.64 1.34 5.88
C GLY A 92 -6.82 1.40 6.85
N GLY A 93 -8.00 0.97 6.40
CA GLY A 93 -9.21 0.90 7.23
C GLY A 93 -9.07 -0.09 8.39
N ALA A 94 -8.55 -1.29 8.13
CA ALA A 94 -8.35 -2.32 9.15
C ALA A 94 -7.37 -1.88 10.26
N SER A 95 -6.27 -1.21 9.88
CA SER A 95 -5.32 -0.67 10.85
C SER A 95 -5.88 0.53 11.61
N GLY A 96 -6.59 1.43 10.94
CA GLY A 96 -7.29 2.53 11.59
C GLY A 96 -8.34 2.07 12.60
N LEU A 97 -9.13 1.04 12.25
CA LEU A 97 -10.11 0.45 13.16
C LEU A 97 -9.47 -0.29 14.33
N SER A 98 -8.36 -0.99 14.11
CA SER A 98 -7.61 -1.64 15.19
C SER A 98 -7.03 -0.61 16.16
N ALA A 99 -6.54 0.53 15.64
CA ALA A 99 -6.12 1.67 16.46
C ALA A 99 -7.30 2.30 17.21
N ALA A 100 -8.46 2.46 16.57
CA ALA A 100 -9.68 2.94 17.21
C ALA A 100 -10.14 2.01 18.35
N THR A 101 -10.06 0.69 18.18
CA THR A 101 -10.35 -0.27 19.27
C THR A 101 -9.40 -0.07 20.46
N ALA A 102 -8.09 0.10 20.20
CA ALA A 102 -7.12 0.32 21.26
C ALA A 102 -7.36 1.64 22.01
N LEU A 103 -7.66 2.72 21.28
CA LEU A 103 -8.01 4.02 21.86
C LEU A 103 -9.31 3.97 22.65
N ALA A 104 -10.36 3.31 22.13
CA ALA A 104 -11.63 3.14 22.83
C ALA A 104 -11.43 2.40 24.16
N GLY A 105 -10.57 1.37 24.21
CA GLY A 105 -10.24 0.68 25.46
C GLY A 105 -9.66 1.59 26.55
N TRP A 106 -9.03 2.71 26.18
CA TRP A 106 -8.45 3.69 27.10
C TRP A 106 -9.38 4.85 27.43
N PHE A 107 -10.11 5.37 26.43
CA PHE A 107 -10.90 6.60 26.57
C PHE A 107 -12.39 6.35 26.82
N ASP A 108 -12.98 5.35 26.15
CA ASP A 108 -14.40 5.02 26.29
C ASP A 108 -14.65 3.54 25.99
N ARG A 109 -14.70 2.74 27.06
CA ARG A 109 -14.89 1.28 26.96
C ARG A 109 -16.25 0.89 26.39
N ALA A 110 -17.24 1.78 26.38
CA ALA A 110 -18.54 1.47 25.79
C ALA A 110 -18.48 1.35 24.26
N LEU A 111 -17.55 2.06 23.62
CA LEU A 111 -17.35 2.04 22.17
C LEU A 111 -16.46 0.87 21.69
N GLU A 112 -15.67 0.30 22.61
CA GLU A 112 -14.65 -0.70 22.31
C GLU A 112 -15.21 -1.96 21.60
N PRO A 113 -16.34 -2.56 22.04
CA PRO A 113 -16.92 -3.72 21.34
C PRO A 113 -17.33 -3.43 19.89
N GLY A 114 -17.86 -2.23 19.63
CA GLY A 114 -18.28 -1.80 18.29
C GLY A 114 -17.09 -1.67 17.34
N TYR A 115 -16.04 -0.97 17.79
CA TYR A 115 -14.80 -0.85 17.02
C TYR A 115 -14.11 -2.19 16.84
N ARG A 116 -14.10 -3.05 17.87
CA ARG A 116 -13.50 -4.39 17.79
C ARG A 116 -14.17 -5.24 16.70
N LEU A 117 -15.49 -5.26 16.66
CA LEU A 117 -16.24 -5.98 15.62
C LEU A 117 -15.92 -5.42 14.23
N ALA A 118 -15.94 -4.09 14.08
CA ALA A 118 -15.60 -3.44 12.82
C ALA A 118 -14.16 -3.75 12.37
N ALA A 119 -13.20 -3.74 13.30
CA ALA A 119 -11.79 -4.07 13.03
C ALA A 119 -11.63 -5.52 12.56
N LEU A 120 -12.32 -6.48 13.20
CA LEU A 120 -12.30 -7.89 12.79
C LEU A 120 -12.88 -8.10 11.39
N ILE A 121 -13.99 -7.44 11.07
CA ILE A 121 -14.59 -7.50 9.72
C ILE A 121 -13.63 -6.89 8.70
N ALA A 122 -13.06 -5.71 8.97
CA ALA A 122 -12.12 -5.05 8.08
C ALA A 122 -10.83 -5.87 7.88
N LEU A 123 -10.31 -6.50 8.94
CA LEU A 123 -9.18 -7.42 8.87
C LEU A 123 -9.47 -8.63 7.98
N ALA A 124 -10.66 -9.23 8.12
CA ALA A 124 -11.06 -10.36 7.28
C ALA A 124 -11.15 -9.94 5.80
N LEU A 125 -11.78 -8.80 5.50
CA LEU A 125 -11.87 -8.27 4.14
C LEU A 125 -10.49 -7.95 3.57
N ALA A 126 -9.61 -7.32 4.36
CA ALA A 126 -8.24 -7.01 3.95
C ALA A 126 -7.40 -8.28 3.69
N ALA A 127 -7.57 -9.32 4.51
CA ALA A 127 -6.92 -10.60 4.32
C ALA A 127 -7.38 -11.28 3.03
N LEU A 128 -8.69 -11.26 2.75
CA LEU A 128 -9.27 -11.80 1.52
C LEU A 128 -8.78 -11.06 0.28
N SER A 129 -8.78 -9.72 0.30
CA SER A 129 -8.30 -8.91 -0.83
C SER A 129 -6.81 -9.13 -1.08
N ARG A 130 -6.01 -9.24 -0.02
CA ARG A 130 -4.58 -9.49 -0.13
C ARG A 130 -4.31 -10.91 -0.65
N ALA A 131 -5.02 -11.92 -0.17
CA ALA A 131 -4.95 -13.28 -0.69
C ALA A 131 -5.32 -13.35 -2.18
N ALA A 132 -6.41 -12.68 -2.59
CA ALA A 132 -6.80 -12.59 -4.00
C ALA A 132 -5.70 -11.95 -4.86
N THR A 133 -5.00 -10.94 -4.33
CA THR A 133 -3.86 -10.30 -5.00
C THR A 133 -2.69 -11.26 -5.17
N LEU A 134 -2.34 -12.03 -4.13
CA LEU A 134 -1.27 -13.03 -4.21
C LEU A 134 -1.59 -14.13 -5.23
N VAL A 135 -2.83 -14.64 -5.22
CA VAL A 135 -3.28 -15.67 -6.18
C VAL A 135 -3.27 -15.12 -7.60
N ARG A 136 -3.73 -13.89 -7.82
CA ARG A 136 -3.64 -13.22 -9.12
C ARG A 136 -2.19 -13.10 -9.57
N ASN A 137 -1.32 -12.57 -8.71
CA ASN A 137 0.06 -12.29 -9.05
C ASN A 137 0.85 -13.57 -9.36
N ALA A 138 0.56 -14.68 -8.68
CA ALA A 138 1.14 -15.98 -8.98
C ALA A 138 0.78 -16.52 -10.38
N ARG A 139 -0.30 -16.03 -11.00
CA ARG A 139 -0.78 -16.45 -12.33
C ARG A 139 -0.38 -15.49 -13.45
N LEU A 140 0.31 -14.38 -13.13
CA LEU A 140 0.73 -13.41 -14.13
C LEU A 140 1.78 -13.99 -15.07
N ARG A 141 1.64 -13.64 -16.36
CA ARG A 141 2.64 -13.94 -17.40
C ARG A 141 3.22 -12.62 -17.91
N PRO A 142 4.54 -12.50 -18.11
CA PRO A 142 5.14 -11.31 -18.71
C PRO A 142 4.49 -10.97 -20.07
N ARG A 143 4.06 -9.72 -20.27
CA ARG A 143 3.50 -9.25 -21.55
C ARG A 143 4.55 -9.06 -22.64
N SER A 144 5.77 -8.73 -22.25
CA SER A 144 6.93 -8.62 -23.15
C SER A 144 7.92 -9.74 -22.86
N ASN A 145 8.57 -10.25 -23.90
CA ASN A 145 9.70 -11.16 -23.87
C ASN A 145 10.81 -10.62 -24.79
N LEU A 146 11.94 -11.32 -24.85
CA LEU A 146 13.08 -10.92 -25.68
C LEU A 146 12.67 -10.78 -27.17
N GLN A 147 11.84 -11.69 -27.69
CA GLN A 147 11.36 -11.67 -29.07
C GLN A 147 10.55 -10.41 -29.38
N THR A 148 9.53 -10.10 -28.58
CA THR A 148 8.65 -8.95 -28.78
C THR A 148 9.38 -7.63 -28.59
N ALA A 149 10.41 -7.62 -27.73
CA ALA A 149 11.20 -6.43 -27.48
C ALA A 149 12.06 -5.99 -28.67
N ILE A 150 12.61 -6.95 -29.42
CA ILE A 150 13.44 -6.67 -30.60
C ILE A 150 12.69 -6.86 -31.93
N GLY A 151 11.40 -7.23 -31.89
CA GLY A 151 10.57 -7.44 -33.07
C GLY A 151 10.91 -8.69 -33.89
N VAL A 152 11.67 -9.64 -33.33
CA VAL A 152 12.14 -10.83 -34.04
C VAL A 152 11.25 -12.03 -33.72
N LYS A 153 10.74 -12.71 -34.74
CA LYS A 153 9.85 -13.88 -34.59
C LYS A 153 10.59 -15.20 -34.35
N HIS A 154 11.92 -15.20 -34.40
CA HIS A 154 12.72 -16.39 -34.18
C HIS A 154 12.46 -16.96 -32.77
N PRO A 155 12.17 -18.27 -32.62
CA PRO A 155 11.75 -18.83 -31.34
C PRO A 155 12.87 -18.86 -30.29
N GLN A 156 14.12 -18.99 -30.75
CA GLN A 156 15.29 -19.06 -29.89
C GLN A 156 16.04 -17.74 -29.93
N ILE A 157 15.93 -16.96 -28.85
CA ILE A 157 16.68 -15.71 -28.64
C ILE A 157 17.24 -15.75 -27.22
N ALA A 158 18.55 -15.60 -27.11
CA ALA A 158 19.25 -15.56 -25.84
C ALA A 158 19.98 -14.23 -25.71
N GLN A 159 19.82 -13.55 -24.57
CA GLN A 159 20.59 -12.37 -24.25
C GLN A 159 22.02 -12.79 -23.89
N LYS A 160 22.99 -12.47 -24.76
CA LYS A 160 24.41 -12.75 -24.50
C LYS A 160 25.08 -11.71 -23.60
N ALA A 161 24.71 -10.44 -23.76
CA ALA A 161 25.24 -9.34 -22.96
C ALA A 161 24.19 -8.24 -22.77
N GLN A 162 24.32 -7.47 -21.70
CA GLN A 162 23.52 -6.26 -21.43
C GLN A 162 24.03 -5.00 -22.17
N GLY A 163 25.10 -5.11 -22.96
CA GLY A 163 25.66 -4.00 -23.74
C GLY A 163 26.49 -2.99 -22.94
N ALA A 164 26.79 -3.29 -21.67
CA ALA A 164 27.68 -2.49 -20.82
C ALA A 164 28.58 -3.41 -19.98
N MET A 165 29.87 -3.05 -19.88
CA MET A 165 30.89 -3.82 -19.14
C MET A 165 30.81 -3.67 -17.61
N GLY A 166 30.01 -2.72 -17.11
CA GLY A 166 29.84 -2.45 -15.68
C GLY A 166 28.37 -2.38 -15.27
N GLY A 167 28.12 -2.42 -13.96
CA GLY A 167 26.77 -2.21 -13.42
C GLY A 167 26.26 -0.79 -13.71
N SER A 168 24.98 -0.69 -14.07
CA SER A 168 24.29 0.57 -14.30
C SER A 168 23.33 0.89 -13.16
N PHE A 169 22.75 2.10 -13.16
CA PHE A 169 21.62 2.44 -12.29
C PHE A 169 20.51 1.38 -12.38
N ASN A 170 20.22 0.88 -13.59
CA ASN A 170 19.14 -0.07 -13.82
C ASN A 170 19.39 -1.44 -13.16
N THR A 171 20.65 -1.90 -13.15
CA THR A 171 21.04 -3.16 -12.50
C THR A 171 21.01 -3.09 -10.98
N ARG A 172 21.02 -1.88 -10.40
CA ARG A 172 21.02 -1.67 -8.94
C ARG A 172 19.61 -1.39 -8.42
N GLU A 173 18.88 -0.49 -9.07
CA GLU A 173 17.65 0.07 -8.50
C GLU A 173 16.41 -0.81 -8.73
N PHE A 174 16.39 -1.62 -9.81
CA PHE A 174 15.20 -2.39 -10.18
C PHE A 174 15.29 -3.88 -9.84
N PHE A 175 16.34 -4.26 -9.10
CA PHE A 175 16.51 -5.59 -8.55
C PHE A 175 16.42 -5.53 -7.02
N HIS A 176 15.46 -6.24 -6.44
CA HIS A 176 15.27 -6.25 -4.98
C HIS A 176 16.32 -7.09 -4.23
N GLY A 177 17.23 -7.78 -4.93
CA GLY A 177 18.37 -8.51 -4.35
C GLY A 177 18.03 -9.64 -3.37
N SER A 178 16.77 -10.05 -3.26
CA SER A 178 16.28 -11.00 -2.27
C SER A 178 16.08 -12.38 -2.88
N THR A 179 16.38 -13.43 -2.11
CA THR A 179 16.12 -14.81 -2.52
C THR A 179 14.61 -15.11 -2.51
N ASN A 180 14.20 -16.10 -3.31
CA ASN A 180 12.82 -16.60 -3.30
C ASN A 180 12.39 -17.12 -1.92
N ALA A 181 13.31 -17.73 -1.17
CA ALA A 181 13.06 -18.20 0.19
C ALA A 181 12.68 -17.05 1.14
N ARG A 182 13.42 -15.92 1.08
CA ARG A 182 13.11 -14.73 1.88
C ARG A 182 11.77 -14.11 1.49
N LEU A 183 11.43 -14.07 0.19
CA LEU A 183 10.11 -13.59 -0.24
C LEU A 183 8.97 -14.46 0.32
N THR A 184 9.12 -15.79 0.28
CA THR A 184 8.14 -16.72 0.86
C THR A 184 8.02 -16.56 2.38
N LEU A 185 9.15 -16.41 3.08
CA LEU A 185 9.16 -16.16 4.52
C LEU A 185 8.42 -14.86 4.88
N VAL A 186 8.70 -13.77 4.17
CA VAL A 186 8.02 -12.49 4.39
C VAL A 186 6.52 -12.59 4.13
N LYS A 187 6.09 -13.38 3.13
CA LYS A 187 4.67 -13.64 2.87
C LYS A 187 3.97 -14.31 4.03
N TRP A 188 4.56 -15.36 4.58
CA TRP A 188 4.01 -16.03 5.76
C TRP A 188 4.03 -15.12 7.00
N PHE A 189 5.12 -14.38 7.18
CA PHE A 189 5.25 -13.44 8.28
C PHE A 189 4.16 -12.37 8.23
N PHE A 190 3.97 -11.68 7.09
CA PHE A 190 2.94 -10.65 7.02
C PHE A 190 1.53 -11.25 7.07
N ALA A 191 1.29 -12.44 6.53
CA ALA A 191 0.00 -13.11 6.63
C ALA A 191 -0.38 -13.36 8.10
N GLY A 192 0.59 -13.81 8.90
CA GLY A 192 0.45 -13.97 10.35
C GLY A 192 0.32 -12.64 11.08
N ALA A 193 1.30 -11.75 10.91
CA ALA A 193 1.44 -10.54 11.71
C ALA A 193 0.48 -9.41 11.31
N ALA A 194 0.04 -9.31 10.05
CA ALA A 194 -0.88 -8.24 9.61
C ALA A 194 -2.36 -8.63 9.75
N PHE A 195 -2.68 -9.92 9.83
CA PHE A 195 -4.07 -10.42 9.83
C PHE A 195 -4.37 -11.39 10.96
N ALA A 196 -3.76 -12.59 10.97
CA ALA A 196 -4.16 -13.66 11.87
C ALA A 196 -3.88 -13.34 13.35
N ALA A 197 -2.66 -12.89 13.66
CA ALA A 197 -2.28 -12.54 15.03
C ALA A 197 -3.04 -11.30 15.55
N PRO A 198 -3.19 -10.19 14.79
CA PRO A 198 -4.05 -9.08 15.22
C PRO A 198 -5.50 -9.49 15.48
N ALA A 199 -6.08 -10.34 14.61
CA ALA A 199 -7.45 -10.83 14.82
C ALA A 199 -7.56 -11.66 16.11
N ALA A 200 -6.60 -12.55 16.37
CA ALA A 200 -6.58 -13.33 17.61
C ALA A 200 -6.39 -12.43 18.85
N LEU A 201 -5.47 -11.46 18.78
CA LEU A 201 -5.22 -10.52 19.88
C LEU A 201 -6.44 -9.63 20.17
N LEU A 202 -7.15 -9.17 19.12
CA LEU A 202 -8.42 -8.45 19.30
C LEU A 202 -9.47 -9.35 19.95
N ALA A 203 -9.60 -10.61 19.53
CA ALA A 203 -10.54 -11.55 20.13
C ALA A 203 -10.23 -11.84 21.61
N LEU A 204 -8.95 -11.79 22.00
CA LEU A 204 -8.48 -11.93 23.38
C LEU A 204 -8.58 -10.64 24.21
N GLY A 205 -9.07 -9.53 23.64
CA GLY A 205 -9.18 -8.25 24.34
C GLY A 205 -7.83 -7.54 24.55
N LEU A 206 -6.86 -7.77 23.67
CA LEU A 206 -5.52 -7.18 23.71
C LEU A 206 -5.29 -6.20 22.52
N PRO A 207 -6.08 -5.12 22.39
CA PRO A 207 -6.09 -4.29 21.19
C PRO A 207 -4.79 -3.51 20.97
N SER A 208 -4.11 -3.08 22.03
CA SER A 208 -2.81 -2.39 21.90
C SER A 208 -1.72 -3.31 21.35
N ALA A 209 -1.72 -4.58 21.78
CA ALA A 209 -0.81 -5.60 21.25
C ALA A 209 -1.17 -5.94 19.79
N ALA A 210 -2.47 -6.05 19.49
CA ALA A 210 -2.96 -6.27 18.13
C ALA A 210 -2.45 -5.18 17.18
N LEU A 211 -2.57 -3.90 17.58
CA LEU A 211 -2.10 -2.76 16.80
C LEU A 211 -0.59 -2.81 16.53
N ALA A 212 0.23 -3.09 17.57
CA ALA A 212 1.68 -3.15 17.42
C ALA A 212 2.12 -4.29 16.48
N VAL A 213 1.54 -5.48 16.65
CA VAL A 213 1.83 -6.64 15.80
C VAL A 213 1.36 -6.39 14.36
N GLN A 214 0.15 -5.81 14.20
CA GLN A 214 -0.40 -5.45 12.90
C GLN A 214 0.52 -4.47 12.17
N PHE A 215 1.03 -3.45 12.85
CA PHE A 215 1.93 -2.47 12.26
C PHE A 215 3.21 -3.11 11.71
N ALA A 216 3.83 -4.01 12.48
CA ALA A 216 4.99 -4.77 12.02
C ALA A 216 4.67 -5.66 10.81
N GLY A 217 3.50 -6.31 10.82
CA GLY A 217 3.00 -7.09 9.69
C GLY A 217 2.77 -6.24 8.44
N LEU A 218 2.21 -5.04 8.59
CA LEU A 218 1.97 -4.12 7.48
C LEU A 218 3.27 -3.60 6.87
N LEU A 219 4.30 -3.32 7.67
CA LEU A 219 5.63 -2.95 7.14
C LEU A 219 6.20 -4.08 6.25
N ALA A 220 6.07 -5.33 6.70
CA ALA A 220 6.50 -6.49 5.92
C ALA A 220 5.64 -6.70 4.67
N GLU A 221 4.33 -6.46 4.75
CA GLU A 221 3.43 -6.54 3.60
C GLU A 221 3.75 -5.46 2.56
N ARG A 222 4.01 -4.21 3.00
CA ARG A 222 4.43 -3.11 2.12
C ARG A 222 5.77 -3.41 1.45
N TRP A 223 6.72 -3.98 2.19
CA TRP A 223 7.98 -4.44 1.60
C TRP A 223 7.74 -5.53 0.54
N SER A 224 6.90 -6.53 0.83
CA SER A 224 6.55 -7.59 -0.13
C SER A 224 5.88 -7.04 -1.39
N PHE A 225 5.00 -6.05 -1.24
CA PHE A 225 4.33 -5.38 -2.36
C PHE A 225 5.33 -4.75 -3.34
N PHE A 226 6.42 -4.15 -2.85
CA PHE A 226 7.49 -3.61 -3.69
C PHE A 226 8.39 -4.70 -4.25
N ALA A 227 8.78 -5.68 -3.44
CA ALA A 227 9.70 -6.74 -3.85
C ALA A 227 9.09 -7.69 -4.89
N GLU A 228 7.78 -7.88 -4.89
CA GLU A 228 7.07 -8.72 -5.88
C GLU A 228 7.00 -8.09 -7.28
N ALA A 229 7.19 -6.77 -7.40
CA ALA A 229 7.06 -6.07 -8.66
C ALA A 229 8.19 -6.44 -9.63
N ARG A 230 7.84 -7.04 -10.77
CA ARG A 230 8.83 -7.41 -11.79
C ARG A 230 8.87 -6.34 -12.86
N HIS A 231 9.92 -5.51 -12.81
CA HIS A 231 10.07 -4.46 -13.81
C HIS A 231 10.38 -5.06 -15.20
N PRO A 232 9.64 -4.69 -16.27
CA PRO A 232 9.90 -5.24 -17.62
C PRO A 232 11.32 -5.01 -18.12
N GLN A 233 11.97 -3.94 -17.67
CA GLN A 233 13.37 -3.68 -17.99
C GLN A 233 14.33 -4.78 -17.53
N ASN A 234 13.97 -5.55 -16.49
CA ASN A 234 14.81 -6.63 -15.99
C ASN A 234 14.94 -7.76 -17.01
N LEU A 235 14.15 -7.74 -18.10
CA LEU A 235 14.35 -8.61 -19.28
C LEU A 235 15.59 -8.24 -20.09
N TYR A 236 16.07 -6.98 -20.00
CA TYR A 236 17.20 -6.46 -20.77
C TYR A 236 18.52 -6.38 -19.98
N TYR A 237 18.48 -6.66 -18.68
CA TYR A 237 19.64 -6.53 -17.79
C TYR A 237 19.87 -7.84 -17.02
N GLN A 238 19.92 -8.98 -17.73
CA GLN A 238 20.05 -10.31 -17.11
C GLN A 238 21.48 -10.88 -17.13
N ALA A 239 22.31 -10.48 -18.09
CA ALA A 239 23.60 -11.09 -18.33
C ALA A 239 24.72 -10.05 -18.53
N ILE A 240 25.81 -10.24 -17.78
CA ILE A 240 27.14 -9.70 -18.08
C ILE A 240 27.94 -10.94 -18.48
N SER A 241 28.35 -11.04 -19.75
CA SER A 241 29.25 -12.12 -20.20
C SER A 241 30.70 -11.78 -19.88
#